data_AF-A0A1C7DE24-F1
#
_entry.id   AF-A0A1C7DE24-F1
#
_cell.length_a   1.000
_cell.length_b   1.000
_cell.length_c   1.000
_cell.angle_alpha   90.00
_cell.angle_beta   90.00
_cell.angle_gamma   90.00
#
_symmetry.space_group_name_H-M   'P 1'
#
loop_
_entity.id
_entity.type
_entity.pdbx_description
1 polymer ?
#
loop_
_entity_poly.entity_id
_entity_poly.type
_entity_poly.pdbx_seq_one_letter_code
_entity_poly.pdbx_strand_id
1 'polypeptide(L)'
;MKKLLAVLSFVLILFLATSIESSAASNVYTVKSGDTLYKISKTQKVSVSNLKIWNGLKSNTIYPKQKLQLKKPAAKTVSKKTTPSRSTSGSVVKEFTVSATAYTAYCKGCSGITRTGLNLKKNPGLKVIAVDPKVIPLGTKVHVEGYGYAVAGDTGGAIKGNKIDVFIPTQSSALKWGRKNVKIKILK
;
A
#
# COMPACT_ATOMS: atom_id res chain seq x y z
N MET A 1 -15.78 -80.94 -23.65
CA MET A 1 -16.63 -81.24 -22.47
C MET A 1 -16.21 -80.37 -21.30
N LYS A 2 -17.17 -79.95 -20.46
CA LYS A 2 -16.99 -79.50 -19.05
C LYS A 2 -16.13 -78.23 -18.78
N LYS A 3 -16.86 -77.11 -18.63
CA LYS A 3 -16.75 -76.07 -17.59
C LYS A 3 -15.36 -75.48 -17.24
N LEU A 4 -15.19 -74.16 -17.44
CA LEU A 4 -14.59 -73.32 -16.39
C LEU A 4 -15.08 -71.86 -16.41
N LEU A 5 -15.60 -71.45 -15.24
CA LEU A 5 -15.88 -70.13 -14.67
C LEU A 5 -15.96 -68.87 -15.58
N ALA A 6 -17.14 -68.24 -15.54
CA ALA A 6 -17.25 -66.79 -15.49
C ALA A 6 -17.34 -66.35 -14.02
N VAL A 7 -16.48 -65.45 -13.55
CA VAL A 7 -16.67 -64.67 -12.31
C VAL A 7 -16.07 -63.28 -12.48
N LEU A 8 -16.77 -62.26 -11.98
CA LEU A 8 -16.30 -60.88 -11.85
C LEU A 8 -15.02 -60.81 -11.02
N SER A 9 -14.03 -60.03 -11.48
CA SER A 9 -12.94 -59.51 -10.63
C SER A 9 -12.75 -58.02 -10.87
N PHE A 10 -13.57 -57.25 -10.14
CA PHE A 10 -13.32 -55.93 -9.58
C PHE A 10 -12.29 -55.01 -10.28
N VAL A 11 -12.79 -53.87 -10.77
CA VAL A 11 -11.96 -52.68 -11.03
C VAL A 11 -11.24 -52.30 -9.74
N LEU A 12 -9.92 -52.52 -9.69
CA LEU A 12 -9.04 -51.84 -8.75
C LEU A 12 -7.93 -51.14 -9.53
N ILE A 13 -8.34 -50.04 -10.17
CA ILE A 13 -7.42 -48.97 -10.58
C ILE A 13 -6.81 -48.44 -9.29
N LEU A 14 -5.68 -49.01 -8.88
CA LEU A 14 -4.89 -48.52 -7.76
C LEU A 14 -4.12 -47.28 -8.23
N PHE A 15 -4.85 -46.21 -8.50
CA PHE A 15 -4.29 -44.87 -8.50
C PHE A 15 -3.75 -44.65 -7.09
N LEU A 16 -2.42 -44.75 -6.94
CA LEU A 16 -1.73 -44.14 -5.82
C LEU A 16 -1.97 -42.63 -5.93
N ALA A 17 -3.08 -42.18 -5.34
CA ALA A 17 -3.29 -40.81 -4.98
C ALA A 17 -2.29 -40.48 -3.88
N THR A 18 -1.03 -40.26 -4.28
CA THR A 18 -0.04 -39.59 -3.45
C THR A 18 -0.64 -38.22 -3.13
N SER A 19 -1.16 -38.10 -1.91
CA SER A 19 -1.56 -36.83 -1.35
C SER A 19 -0.32 -35.94 -1.35
N ILE A 20 -0.20 -35.08 -2.37
CA ILE A 20 0.76 -33.99 -2.35
C ILE A 20 0.28 -33.07 -1.23
N GLU A 21 0.74 -33.37 -0.03
CA GLU A 21 0.54 -32.58 1.17
C GLU A 21 1.25 -31.25 0.93
N SER A 22 0.49 -30.34 0.34
CA SER A 22 0.87 -28.95 0.12
C SER A 22 1.02 -28.32 1.50
N SER A 23 2.20 -28.56 2.08
CA SER A 23 2.62 -28.05 3.36
C SER A 23 2.52 -26.54 3.27
N ALA A 24 1.43 -26.01 3.83
CA ALA A 24 1.07 -24.61 3.74
C ALA A 24 2.05 -23.80 4.60
N ALA A 25 3.25 -23.58 4.05
CA ALA A 25 4.33 -22.83 4.66
C ALA A 25 3.73 -21.55 5.24
N SER A 26 3.85 -21.40 6.56
CA SER A 26 3.09 -20.43 7.32
C SER A 26 3.23 -19.06 6.67
N ASN A 27 2.10 -18.46 6.25
CA ASN A 27 2.06 -17.19 5.52
C ASN A 27 2.71 -16.02 6.29
N VAL A 28 3.10 -16.23 7.55
CA VAL A 28 3.56 -15.25 8.52
C VAL A 28 4.90 -15.70 9.09
N TYR A 29 5.92 -14.87 8.97
CA TYR A 29 7.20 -14.99 9.65
C TYR A 29 7.16 -14.25 10.99
N THR A 30 7.76 -14.81 12.04
CA THR A 30 7.94 -14.09 13.32
C THR A 30 9.39 -13.65 13.45
N VAL A 31 9.60 -12.34 13.47
CA VAL A 31 10.92 -11.69 13.52
C VAL A 31 11.67 -12.09 14.79
N LYS A 32 12.94 -12.48 14.65
CA LYS A 32 13.86 -12.83 15.73
C LYS A 32 14.79 -11.66 16.06
N SER A 33 15.51 -11.75 17.18
CA SER A 33 16.57 -10.78 17.48
C SER A 33 17.69 -10.88 16.44
N GLY A 34 18.21 -9.74 15.97
CA GLY A 34 19.25 -9.67 14.93
C GLY A 34 18.77 -9.81 13.47
N ASP A 35 17.45 -9.93 13.25
CA ASP A 35 16.87 -9.95 11.90
C ASP A 35 16.87 -8.56 11.25
N THR A 36 16.91 -8.57 9.92
CA THR A 36 16.62 -7.40 9.09
C THR A 36 15.68 -7.80 7.96
N LEU A 37 14.94 -6.85 7.39
CA LEU A 37 14.13 -7.11 6.20
C LEU A 37 14.97 -7.71 5.06
N TYR A 38 16.24 -7.33 4.93
CA TYR A 38 17.13 -7.89 3.91
C TYR A 38 17.39 -9.38 4.15
N LYS A 39 17.81 -9.78 5.37
CA LYS A 39 18.01 -11.19 5.73
C LYS A 39 16.74 -12.02 5.47
N ILE A 40 15.60 -11.56 6.01
CA ILE A 40 14.30 -12.24 5.85
C ILE A 40 13.93 -12.34 4.36
N SER A 41 14.11 -11.27 3.57
CA SER A 41 13.80 -11.27 2.14
C SER A 41 14.61 -12.33 1.36
N LYS A 42 15.90 -12.48 1.67
CA LYS A 42 16.79 -13.45 1.02
C LYS A 42 16.44 -14.89 1.43
N THR A 43 16.20 -15.14 2.72
CA THR A 43 15.83 -16.47 3.23
C THR A 43 14.45 -16.92 2.72
N GLN A 44 13.47 -16.02 2.74
CA GLN A 44 12.07 -16.33 2.36
C GLN A 44 11.80 -16.16 0.86
N LYS A 45 12.83 -15.84 0.05
CA LYS A 45 12.75 -15.65 -1.41
C LYS A 45 11.68 -14.63 -1.86
N VAL A 46 11.48 -13.57 -1.08
CA VAL A 46 10.55 -12.46 -1.37
C VAL A 46 11.32 -11.16 -1.44
N SER A 47 10.87 -10.15 -2.21
CA SER A 47 11.57 -8.87 -2.23
C SER A 47 11.30 -8.06 -0.96
N VAL A 48 12.29 -7.27 -0.49
CA VAL A 48 12.10 -6.30 0.61
C VAL A 48 10.92 -5.36 0.32
N SER A 49 10.76 -4.94 -0.94
CA SER A 49 9.63 -4.10 -1.35
C SER A 49 8.29 -4.77 -1.11
N ASN A 50 8.12 -6.04 -1.52
CA ASN A 50 6.90 -6.79 -1.32
C ASN A 50 6.64 -7.05 0.17
N LEU A 51 7.67 -7.46 0.92
CA LEU A 51 7.61 -7.67 2.36
C LEU A 51 7.15 -6.41 3.10
N LYS A 52 7.58 -5.22 2.66
CA LYS A 52 7.10 -3.93 3.20
C LYS A 52 5.65 -3.63 2.80
N ILE A 53 5.29 -3.82 1.53
CA ILE A 53 3.93 -3.54 1.01
C ILE A 53 2.89 -4.41 1.72
N TRP A 54 3.13 -5.72 1.84
CA TRP A 54 2.19 -6.67 2.45
C TRP A 54 2.01 -6.47 3.95
N ASN A 55 2.93 -5.77 4.61
CA ASN A 55 2.94 -5.52 6.05
C ASN A 55 2.79 -4.05 6.44
N GLY A 56 2.51 -3.17 5.47
CA GLY A 56 2.36 -1.73 5.72
C GLY A 56 3.61 -1.03 6.27
N LEU A 57 4.81 -1.62 6.11
CA LEU A 57 6.04 -1.11 6.69
C LEU A 57 6.54 0.14 5.96
N LYS A 58 6.66 1.25 6.69
CA LYS A 58 7.10 2.54 6.16
C LYS A 58 8.63 2.62 6.06
N SER A 59 9.34 2.21 7.11
CA SER A 59 10.82 2.14 7.14
C SER A 59 11.33 0.71 6.87
N ASN A 60 12.63 0.49 7.04
CA ASN A 60 13.21 -0.86 7.04
C ASN A 60 13.34 -1.47 8.45
N THR A 61 12.83 -0.76 9.47
CA THR A 61 12.85 -1.15 10.88
C THR A 61 11.83 -2.24 11.15
N ILE A 62 12.24 -3.29 11.87
CA ILE A 62 11.40 -4.36 12.39
C ILE A 62 11.83 -4.70 13.82
N TYR A 63 10.93 -5.26 14.61
CA TYR A 63 11.18 -5.58 16.02
C TYR A 63 11.04 -7.08 16.28
N PRO A 64 11.79 -7.66 17.24
CA PRO A 64 11.59 -9.05 17.65
C PRO A 64 10.13 -9.35 18.02
N LYS A 65 9.68 -10.57 17.75
CA LYS A 65 8.30 -11.06 17.89
C LYS A 65 7.27 -10.40 16.94
N GLN A 66 7.66 -9.43 16.09
CA GLN A 66 6.78 -8.88 15.05
C GLN A 66 6.42 -9.95 14.02
N LYS A 67 5.15 -9.99 13.61
CA LYS A 67 4.63 -10.91 12.59
C LYS A 67 4.62 -10.24 11.21
N LEU A 68 5.22 -10.88 10.20
CA LEU A 68 5.34 -10.39 8.83
C LEU A 68 4.73 -11.37 7.82
N GLN A 69 3.70 -10.94 7.10
CA GLN A 69 3.14 -11.62 5.93
C GLN A 69 4.22 -11.82 4.85
N LEU A 70 4.45 -13.07 4.45
CA LEU A 70 5.40 -13.47 3.41
C LEU A 70 4.76 -13.61 2.02
N LYS A 71 3.47 -13.31 1.87
CA LYS A 71 2.82 -13.29 0.56
C LYS A 71 1.78 -12.18 0.48
N LYS A 72 1.40 -11.82 -0.75
CA LYS A 72 0.31 -10.86 -1.01
C LYS A 72 -0.94 -11.34 -0.28
N PRO A 73 -1.55 -10.53 0.61
CA PRO A 73 -2.85 -10.86 1.17
C PRO A 73 -3.83 -11.07 0.02
N ALA A 74 -4.42 -12.27 -0.07
CA ALA A 74 -5.55 -12.47 -0.96
C ALA A 74 -6.65 -11.49 -0.53
N ALA A 75 -7.16 -10.71 -1.48
CA ALA A 75 -8.14 -9.67 -1.18
C ALA A 75 -9.47 -10.34 -0.79
N LYS A 76 -9.64 -10.61 0.51
CA LYS A 76 -10.96 -10.96 1.04
C LYS A 76 -11.85 -9.74 0.93
N THR A 77 -12.79 -9.77 0.01
CA THR A 77 -13.96 -8.89 -0.03
C THR A 77 -14.72 -9.03 1.28
N VAL A 78 -14.51 -8.11 2.22
CA VAL A 78 -15.25 -8.08 3.49
C VAL A 78 -15.78 -6.67 3.75
N SER A 79 -17.08 -6.68 4.02
CA SER A 79 -17.95 -5.59 4.44
C SER A 79 -17.34 -4.60 5.45
N LYS A 80 -17.82 -3.36 5.32
CA LYS A 80 -17.64 -2.21 6.21
C LYS A 80 -17.95 -2.55 7.67
N LYS A 81 -16.92 -2.67 8.54
CA LYS A 81 -17.08 -2.49 9.99
C LYS A 81 -15.83 -1.86 10.65
N THR A 82 -16.10 -0.78 11.39
CA THR A 82 -15.28 0.03 12.31
C THR A 82 -14.62 -0.85 13.41
N THR A 83 -13.57 -0.53 14.17
CA THR A 83 -12.80 0.70 14.58
C THR A 83 -11.46 0.19 15.21
N PRO A 84 -10.64 0.96 15.98
CA PRO A 84 -9.99 2.28 15.80
C PRO A 84 -8.46 2.05 15.54
N SER A 85 -7.46 2.92 15.80
CA SER A 85 -7.40 4.34 16.16
C SER A 85 -6.11 5.01 15.62
N ARG A 86 -6.26 6.15 14.93
CA ARG A 86 -5.58 7.41 15.29
C ARG A 86 -6.42 8.54 14.70
N SER A 87 -7.02 9.33 15.57
CA SER A 87 -8.09 10.28 15.28
C SER A 87 -7.73 11.35 14.24
N THR A 88 -8.27 11.21 13.03
CA THR A 88 -8.62 12.35 12.16
C THR A 88 -9.76 11.98 11.19
N SER A 89 -10.79 11.32 11.72
CA SER A 89 -12.06 11.10 10.99
C SER A 89 -12.82 12.42 10.86
N GLY A 90 -12.43 13.24 9.88
CA GLY A 90 -13.34 14.23 9.33
C GLY A 90 -14.39 13.51 8.48
N SER A 91 -15.64 13.98 8.53
CA SER A 91 -16.72 13.46 7.69
C SER A 91 -16.43 13.77 6.22
N VAL A 92 -16.71 12.82 5.33
CA VAL A 92 -16.55 13.03 3.89
C VAL A 92 -17.69 13.94 3.41
N VAL A 93 -17.36 15.18 3.06
CA VAL A 93 -18.36 16.18 2.62
C VAL A 93 -18.41 16.36 1.10
N LYS A 94 -17.38 15.91 0.39
CA LYS A 94 -17.33 15.91 -1.09
C LYS A 94 -16.35 14.84 -1.57
N GLU A 95 -16.69 14.13 -2.64
CA GLU A 95 -15.80 13.19 -3.33
C GLU A 95 -15.84 13.45 -4.83
N PHE A 96 -14.69 13.47 -5.49
CA PHE A 96 -14.57 13.68 -6.94
C PHE A 96 -13.24 13.14 -7.47
N THR A 97 -13.12 13.04 -8.79
CA THR A 97 -11.89 12.60 -9.47
C THR A 97 -11.01 13.81 -9.80
N VAL A 98 -9.71 13.68 -9.57
CA VAL A 98 -8.69 14.69 -9.93
C VAL A 98 -7.55 14.05 -10.72
N SER A 99 -6.91 14.84 -11.58
CA SER A 99 -5.63 14.46 -12.19
C SER A 99 -4.50 14.71 -11.18
N ALA A 100 -3.76 13.67 -10.82
CA ALA A 100 -2.70 13.74 -9.82
C ALA A 100 -1.31 13.49 -10.43
N THR A 101 -0.38 14.38 -10.11
CA THR A 101 1.06 14.19 -10.28
C THR A 101 1.75 14.05 -8.91
N ALA A 102 3.08 13.91 -8.87
CA ALA A 102 3.86 14.05 -7.64
C ALA A 102 5.05 14.99 -7.82
N TYR A 103 5.36 15.74 -6.76
CA TYR A 103 6.52 16.63 -6.68
C TYR A 103 7.43 16.27 -5.50
N THR A 104 8.66 16.77 -5.54
CA THR A 104 9.62 16.68 -4.44
C THR A 104 10.12 18.07 -4.06
N ALA A 105 10.38 18.26 -2.76
CA ALA A 105 10.97 19.49 -2.21
C ALA A 105 12.51 19.52 -2.32
N TYR A 106 13.14 18.45 -2.83
CA TYR A 106 14.59 18.24 -2.80
C TYR A 106 15.29 18.61 -4.12
N CYS A 107 14.66 19.46 -4.93
CA CYS A 107 15.28 20.06 -6.12
C CYS A 107 16.28 21.18 -5.77
N LYS A 108 17.27 21.41 -6.65
CA LYS A 108 18.27 22.50 -6.52
C LYS A 108 17.53 23.85 -6.49
N GLY A 109 17.84 24.70 -5.50
CA GLY A 109 17.18 25.99 -5.30
C GLY A 109 15.79 25.96 -4.64
N CYS A 110 15.15 24.79 -4.52
CA CYS A 110 13.84 24.69 -3.89
C CYS A 110 13.94 24.91 -2.37
N SER A 111 13.18 25.85 -1.80
CA SER A 111 13.17 26.11 -0.35
C SER A 111 12.60 24.93 0.45
N GLY A 112 11.61 24.24 -0.12
CA GLY A 112 10.82 23.22 0.56
C GLY A 112 9.79 23.78 1.55
N ILE A 113 9.50 25.08 1.46
CA ILE A 113 8.42 25.75 2.19
C ILE A 113 7.19 25.82 1.29
N THR A 114 6.06 25.30 1.75
CA THR A 114 4.79 25.34 1.01
C THR A 114 4.08 26.68 1.15
N ARG A 115 3.02 26.92 0.35
CA ARG A 115 2.17 28.12 0.47
C ARG A 115 1.67 28.38 1.90
N THR A 116 1.35 27.34 2.67
CA THR A 116 0.90 27.46 4.09
C THR A 116 2.06 27.45 5.10
N GLY A 117 3.31 27.67 4.67
CA GLY A 117 4.47 27.74 5.56
C GLY A 117 5.01 26.40 6.07
N LEU A 118 4.51 25.25 5.57
CA LEU A 118 4.99 23.94 6.03
C LEU A 118 6.38 23.66 5.46
N ASN A 119 7.32 23.26 6.31
CA ASN A 119 8.68 22.91 5.89
C ASN A 119 8.79 21.39 5.62
N LEU A 120 8.76 21.03 4.33
CA LEU A 120 8.81 19.66 3.83
C LEU A 120 10.21 19.02 3.94
N LYS A 121 11.27 19.82 4.00
CA LYS A 121 12.65 19.33 4.17
C LYS A 121 12.93 18.92 5.62
N LYS A 122 12.46 19.72 6.58
CA LYS A 122 12.48 19.39 8.01
C LYS A 122 11.51 18.26 8.36
N ASN A 123 10.40 18.14 7.63
CA ASN A 123 9.34 17.18 7.92
C ASN A 123 8.96 16.33 6.67
N PRO A 124 9.85 15.47 6.15
CA PRO A 124 9.58 14.64 4.97
C PRO A 124 8.42 13.64 5.15
N GLY A 125 8.00 13.39 6.39
CA GLY A 125 6.83 12.57 6.69
C GLY A 125 5.49 13.27 6.48
N LEU A 126 5.46 14.60 6.27
CA LEU A 126 4.22 15.33 6.04
C LEU A 126 3.54 14.87 4.76
N LYS A 127 2.21 14.81 4.81
CA LYS A 127 1.35 14.52 3.67
C LYS A 127 0.72 15.82 3.22
N VAL A 128 1.36 16.49 2.27
CA VAL A 128 0.89 17.76 1.69
C VAL A 128 0.59 17.55 0.21
N ILE A 129 -0.49 18.17 -0.25
CA ILE A 129 -0.79 18.29 -1.67
C ILE A 129 -0.80 19.77 -2.10
N ALA A 130 -0.32 20.02 -3.31
CA ALA A 130 -0.57 21.27 -4.02
C ALA A 130 -1.93 21.19 -4.73
N VAL A 131 -2.70 22.27 -4.70
CA VAL A 131 -4.07 22.35 -5.23
C VAL A 131 -4.33 23.68 -5.92
N ASP A 132 -5.47 23.78 -6.62
CA ASP A 132 -6.11 25.05 -6.92
C ASP A 132 -6.99 25.50 -5.73
N PRO A 133 -6.68 26.63 -5.05
CA PRO A 133 -7.47 27.12 -3.92
C PRO A 133 -8.94 27.41 -4.24
N LYS A 134 -9.29 27.64 -5.52
CA LYS A 134 -10.68 27.84 -5.95
C LYS A 134 -11.51 26.54 -5.93
N VAL A 135 -10.85 25.38 -5.96
CA VAL A 135 -11.49 24.05 -5.98
C VAL A 135 -11.34 23.34 -4.63
N ILE A 136 -10.18 23.48 -4.00
CA ILE A 136 -9.86 22.93 -2.67
C ILE A 136 -9.15 24.04 -1.88
N PRO A 137 -9.82 24.70 -0.91
CA PRO A 137 -9.20 25.75 -0.11
C PRO A 137 -7.95 25.24 0.64
N LEU A 138 -6.98 26.13 0.87
CA LEU A 138 -5.80 25.77 1.66
C LEU A 138 -6.17 25.47 3.12
N GLY A 139 -5.41 24.57 3.75
CA GLY A 139 -5.74 24.01 5.06
C GLY A 139 -6.75 22.86 5.03
N THR A 140 -7.46 22.64 3.92
CA THR A 140 -8.43 21.54 3.79
C THR A 140 -7.78 20.18 4.04
N LYS A 141 -8.38 19.38 4.93
CA LYS A 141 -8.02 17.97 5.15
C LYS A 141 -8.64 17.12 4.04
N VAL A 142 -7.86 16.21 3.48
CA VAL A 142 -8.30 15.34 2.39
C VAL A 142 -7.85 13.90 2.59
N HIS A 143 -8.51 12.96 1.92
CA HIS A 143 -7.98 11.63 1.66
C HIS A 143 -7.84 11.41 0.15
N VAL A 144 -6.62 11.15 -0.32
CA VAL A 144 -6.30 10.89 -1.73
C VAL A 144 -6.10 9.39 -1.92
N GLU A 145 -6.83 8.79 -2.85
CA GLU A 145 -6.70 7.38 -3.22
C GLU A 145 -5.24 7.01 -3.57
N GLY A 146 -4.74 5.91 -3.00
CA GLY A 146 -3.36 5.45 -3.17
C GLY A 146 -2.28 6.28 -2.45
N TYR A 147 -2.57 7.47 -1.93
CA TYR A 147 -1.61 8.33 -1.21
C TYR A 147 -1.90 8.45 0.30
N GLY A 148 -3.18 8.40 0.69
CA GLY A 148 -3.67 8.48 2.06
C GLY A 148 -4.19 9.87 2.46
N TYR A 149 -4.32 10.08 3.77
CA TYR A 149 -4.69 11.38 4.36
C TYR A 149 -3.60 12.43 4.10
N ALA A 150 -4.03 13.65 3.77
CA ALA A 150 -3.16 14.80 3.49
C ALA A 150 -3.83 16.13 3.83
N VAL A 151 -3.06 17.22 3.78
CA VAL A 151 -3.56 18.59 3.83
C VAL A 151 -3.29 19.31 2.50
N ALA A 152 -4.25 20.13 2.05
CA ALA A 152 -4.06 21.11 0.99
C ALA A 152 -3.18 22.26 1.52
N GLY A 153 -1.85 22.05 1.50
CA GLY A 153 -0.88 22.98 2.10
C GLY A 153 -0.08 23.79 1.09
N ASP A 154 -0.29 23.57 -0.22
CA ASP A 154 0.55 24.17 -1.25
C ASP A 154 -0.20 24.58 -2.54
N THR A 155 0.49 25.30 -3.42
CA THR A 155 -0.01 25.75 -4.73
C THR A 155 1.08 25.66 -5.79
N GLY A 156 0.72 25.31 -7.02
CA GLY A 156 1.63 25.38 -8.18
C GLY A 156 1.03 26.16 -9.34
N GLY A 157 1.86 26.83 -10.15
CA GLY A 157 1.40 27.58 -11.32
C GLY A 157 0.60 26.72 -12.32
N ALA A 158 1.05 25.48 -12.52
CA ALA A 158 0.40 24.50 -13.39
C ALA A 158 -0.65 23.60 -12.66
N ILE A 159 -1.01 23.91 -11.42
CA ILE A 159 -2.01 23.18 -10.63
C ILE A 159 -3.27 24.03 -10.56
N LYS A 160 -4.21 23.74 -11.48
CA LYS A 160 -5.43 24.50 -11.75
C LYS A 160 -6.61 23.56 -11.94
N GLY A 161 -7.80 23.97 -11.51
CA GLY A 161 -9.01 23.16 -11.59
C GLY A 161 -8.91 21.85 -10.80
N ASN A 162 -9.45 20.76 -11.36
CA ASN A 162 -9.45 19.41 -10.76
C ASN A 162 -8.09 18.70 -10.91
N LYS A 163 -7.01 19.38 -10.55
CA LYS A 163 -5.64 18.87 -10.60
C LYS A 163 -4.95 19.04 -9.25
N ILE A 164 -4.16 18.04 -8.85
CA ILE A 164 -3.37 18.06 -7.61
C ILE A 164 -1.93 17.61 -7.88
N ASP A 165 -1.02 18.00 -7.00
CA ASP A 165 0.35 17.48 -6.97
C ASP A 165 0.66 16.94 -5.58
N VAL A 166 1.00 15.66 -5.44
CA VAL A 166 1.26 15.06 -4.11
C VAL A 166 2.73 15.15 -3.73
N PHE A 167 3.03 15.62 -2.51
CA PHE A 167 4.42 15.66 -2.05
C PHE A 167 4.94 14.25 -1.80
N ILE A 168 6.07 13.91 -2.43
CA ILE A 168 6.82 12.69 -2.18
C ILE A 168 8.30 13.06 -2.00
N PRO A 169 8.94 12.74 -0.84
CA PRO A 169 10.31 13.17 -0.57
C PRO A 169 11.32 12.71 -1.62
N THR A 170 11.27 11.44 -2.03
CA THR A 170 12.26 10.85 -2.94
C THR A 170 11.79 10.86 -4.38
N GLN A 171 12.68 11.33 -5.29
CA GLN A 171 12.41 11.37 -6.73
C GLN A 171 11.99 10.01 -7.30
N SER A 172 12.63 8.90 -6.88
CA SER A 172 12.27 7.55 -7.32
C SER A 172 10.81 7.19 -6.97
N SER A 173 10.33 7.56 -5.79
CA SER A 173 8.93 7.32 -5.40
C SER A 173 7.95 8.28 -6.09
N ALA A 174 8.38 9.51 -6.42
CA ALA A 174 7.58 10.44 -7.22
C ALA A 174 7.41 9.94 -8.67
N LEU A 175 8.47 9.42 -9.28
CA LEU A 175 8.41 8.78 -10.60
C LEU A 175 7.51 7.53 -10.59
N LYS A 176 7.61 6.69 -9.56
CA LYS A 176 6.72 5.52 -9.36
C LYS A 176 5.26 5.89 -9.09
N TRP A 177 4.99 7.08 -8.56
CA TRP A 177 3.62 7.57 -8.43
C TRP A 177 3.01 7.87 -9.81
N GLY A 178 3.78 8.45 -10.72
CA GLY A 178 3.40 8.72 -12.10
C GLY A 178 2.37 9.85 -12.23
N ARG A 179 1.73 9.92 -13.41
CA ARG A 179 0.54 10.74 -13.66
C ARG A 179 -0.67 9.83 -13.76
N LYS A 180 -1.74 10.13 -13.03
CA LYS A 180 -2.95 9.30 -13.00
C LYS A 180 -4.15 10.07 -12.47
N ASN A 181 -5.35 9.62 -12.82
CA ASN A 181 -6.58 10.10 -12.21
C ASN A 181 -6.84 9.31 -10.93
N VAL A 182 -7.24 9.99 -9.86
CA VAL A 182 -7.49 9.40 -8.52
C VAL A 182 -8.72 10.03 -7.89
N LYS A 183 -9.42 9.29 -7.04
CA LYS A 183 -10.47 9.87 -6.19
C LYS A 183 -9.86 10.66 -5.03
N ILE A 184 -10.40 11.85 -4.79
CA ILE A 184 -10.10 12.68 -3.62
C ILE A 184 -11.38 12.91 -2.81
N LYS A 185 -11.26 12.77 -1.49
CA LYS A 185 -12.31 13.02 -0.51
C LYS A 185 -11.96 14.25 0.31
N ILE A 186 -12.86 15.21 0.36
CA ILE A 186 -12.78 16.38 1.24
C ILE A 186 -13.32 16.00 2.61
N LEU A 187 -12.56 16.30 3.67
CA LEU A 187 -12.86 15.92 5.04
C LEU A 187 -13.12 17.18 5.87
N LYS A 188 -14.18 17.16 6.68
CA LYS A 188 -14.53 18.22 7.63
C LYS A 188 -14.58 17.67 9.05
#